data_AF-A0A1G6BGF4-F1
#
_entry.id   AF-A0A1G6BGF4-F1
#
_cell.length_a   1.000
_cell.length_b   1.000
_cell.length_c   1.000
_cell.angle_alpha   90.00
_cell.angle_beta   90.00
_cell.angle_gamma   90.00
#
_symmetry.space_group_name_H-M   'P 1'
#
loop_
_entity.id
_entity.type
_entity.pdbx_description
1 polymer ?
#
loop_
_entity_poly.entity_id
_entity_poly.type
_entity_poly.pdbx_seq_one_letter_code
_entity_poly.pdbx_strand_id
1 'polypeptide(L)'
;MSEEIKTTAEETAEETSETKKKKSFLSENAVEVLVAVFLGITAILTAWASWISSLHGGNQATNYTKSNNLAAEGNSMYNEGLQNYLSDIMVWNTYSEYVFDLEIANSKGSTAEAELIETKIANYIDQNGTDVLKDAMKAMENDDNIDSPFDIPNMTDKYYEEAEEKLAESQELLKEGQKDNSNGDSYNLVSVIYSLVLFMLGIVGVFKRLPNRAAVLGIAVVGLIATTVYMITIPMPTGFSFANYF
;
A
#
# COMPACT_ATOMS: atom_id res chain seq x y z
N MET A 1 -7.75 -96.59 -2.73
CA MET A 1 -8.98 -95.76 -2.66
C MET A 1 -8.66 -94.43 -1.95
N SER A 2 -7.54 -93.82 -2.33
CA SER A 2 -6.93 -92.67 -1.64
C SER A 2 -6.34 -91.66 -2.63
N GLU A 3 -6.44 -91.91 -3.94
CA GLU A 3 -6.09 -90.96 -4.99
C GLU A 3 -7.31 -90.19 -5.52
N GLU A 4 -8.53 -90.72 -5.42
CA GLU A 4 -9.75 -90.04 -5.91
C GLU A 4 -10.24 -88.88 -5.03
N ILE A 5 -9.77 -88.77 -3.78
CA ILE A 5 -10.18 -87.68 -2.87
C ILE A 5 -9.25 -86.46 -2.99
N LYS A 6 -8.04 -86.63 -3.56
CA LYS A 6 -7.11 -85.52 -3.75
C LYS A 6 -7.45 -84.68 -4.98
N THR A 7 -7.94 -85.33 -6.05
CA THR A 7 -8.32 -84.65 -7.29
C THR A 7 -9.53 -83.76 -7.12
N THR A 8 -10.50 -84.13 -6.27
CA THR A 8 -11.71 -83.31 -6.04
C THR A 8 -11.44 -82.08 -5.15
N ALA A 9 -10.38 -82.09 -4.33
CA ALA A 9 -10.05 -80.97 -3.45
C ALA A 9 -9.16 -79.92 -4.13
N GLU A 10 -8.37 -80.30 -5.14
CA GLU A 10 -7.59 -79.34 -5.95
C GLU A 10 -8.46 -78.63 -7.00
N GLU A 11 -9.50 -79.29 -7.53
CA GLU A 11 -10.39 -78.68 -8.54
C GLU A 11 -11.36 -77.63 -7.99
N THR A 12 -11.64 -77.61 -6.68
CA THR A 12 -12.53 -76.59 -6.07
C THR A 12 -11.80 -75.37 -5.51
N ALA A 13 -10.46 -75.37 -5.50
CA ALA A 13 -9.68 -74.26 -4.95
C ALA A 13 -9.23 -73.23 -6.02
N GLU A 14 -9.31 -73.56 -7.31
CA GLU A 14 -8.91 -72.66 -8.40
C GLU A 14 -9.98 -71.63 -8.80
N GLU A 15 -11.24 -71.77 -8.35
CA GLU A 15 -12.34 -70.93 -8.86
C GLU A 15 -12.70 -69.69 -8.01
N THR A 16 -11.98 -69.41 -6.92
CA THR A 16 -12.23 -68.20 -6.10
C THR A 16 -11.07 -67.20 -6.07
N SER A 17 -10.28 -67.17 -7.15
CA SER A 17 -9.37 -66.05 -7.46
C SER A 17 -10.04 -65.01 -8.37
N GLU A 18 -11.32 -64.69 -8.14
CA GLU A 18 -11.86 -63.42 -8.64
C GLU A 18 -11.40 -62.29 -7.72
N THR A 19 -10.11 -61.94 -7.81
CA THR A 19 -9.66 -60.60 -7.49
C THR A 19 -10.56 -59.63 -8.24
N LYS A 20 -11.51 -59.01 -7.52
CA LYS A 20 -12.21 -57.80 -7.95
C LYS A 20 -11.13 -56.81 -8.39
N LYS A 21 -10.83 -56.77 -9.69
CA LYS A 21 -10.04 -55.71 -10.30
C LYS A 21 -10.79 -54.43 -9.98
N LYS A 22 -10.34 -53.70 -8.95
CA LYS A 22 -10.63 -52.28 -8.75
C LYS A 22 -10.42 -51.66 -10.13
N LYS A 23 -11.49 -51.28 -10.83
CA LYS A 23 -11.38 -50.56 -12.10
C LYS A 23 -10.49 -49.36 -11.82
N SER A 24 -9.25 -49.41 -12.30
CA SER A 24 -8.31 -48.30 -12.18
C SER A 24 -8.99 -47.09 -12.78
N PHE A 25 -9.24 -46.07 -11.97
CA PHE A 25 -9.87 -44.81 -12.40
C PHE A 25 -9.02 -44.07 -13.47
N LEU A 26 -7.79 -44.52 -13.70
CA LEU A 26 -6.83 -43.92 -14.62
C LEU A 26 -6.54 -44.91 -15.76
N SER A 27 -7.31 -44.82 -16.84
CA SER A 27 -6.88 -45.33 -18.15
C SER A 27 -5.93 -44.31 -18.80
N GLU A 28 -5.05 -44.75 -19.70
CA GLU A 28 -4.09 -43.85 -20.38
C GLU A 28 -4.79 -42.65 -21.04
N ASN A 29 -5.91 -42.90 -21.71
CA ASN A 29 -6.72 -41.85 -22.36
C ASN A 29 -7.31 -40.85 -21.35
N ALA A 30 -7.72 -41.31 -20.16
CA ALA A 30 -8.27 -40.42 -19.13
C ALA A 30 -7.19 -39.48 -18.57
N VAL A 31 -5.97 -39.98 -18.40
CA VAL A 31 -4.82 -39.16 -17.96
C VAL A 31 -4.52 -38.07 -18.99
N GLU A 32 -4.58 -38.36 -20.28
CA GLU A 32 -4.31 -37.39 -21.35
C GLU A 32 -5.35 -36.28 -21.40
N VAL A 33 -6.63 -36.64 -21.32
CA VAL A 33 -7.73 -35.67 -21.27
C VAL A 33 -7.61 -34.79 -20.02
N LEU A 34 -7.32 -35.38 -18.85
CA LEU A 34 -7.13 -34.61 -17.61
C LEU A 34 -5.94 -33.64 -17.72
N VAL A 35 -4.81 -34.09 -18.26
CA VAL A 35 -3.64 -33.22 -18.47
C VAL A 35 -3.99 -32.04 -19.37
N ALA A 36 -4.67 -32.28 -20.50
CA ALA A 36 -5.07 -31.21 -21.41
C ALA A 36 -6.02 -30.19 -20.74
N VAL A 37 -6.99 -30.68 -19.96
CA VAL A 37 -7.92 -29.82 -19.20
C VAL A 37 -7.16 -28.99 -18.16
N PHE A 38 -6.31 -29.62 -17.35
CA PHE A 38 -5.54 -28.90 -16.32
C PHE A 38 -4.54 -27.92 -16.91
N LEU A 39 -3.93 -28.22 -18.06
CA LEU A 39 -3.07 -27.27 -18.79
C LEU A 39 -3.87 -26.02 -19.17
N GLY A 40 -5.06 -26.20 -19.76
CA GLY A 40 -5.92 -25.08 -20.14
C GLY A 40 -6.36 -24.23 -18.95
N ILE A 41 -6.83 -24.87 -17.87
CA ILE A 41 -7.24 -24.18 -16.64
C ILE A 41 -6.06 -23.41 -16.04
N THR A 42 -4.91 -24.07 -15.88
CA THR A 42 -3.73 -23.44 -15.27
C THR A 42 -3.27 -22.26 -16.12
N ALA A 43 -3.29 -22.35 -17.45
CA ALA A 43 -2.92 -21.24 -18.32
C ALA A 43 -3.83 -20.01 -18.15
N ILE A 44 -5.14 -20.22 -18.03
CA ILE A 44 -6.11 -19.13 -17.76
C ILE A 44 -5.84 -18.50 -16.40
N LEU A 45 -5.60 -19.31 -15.36
CA LEU A 45 -5.30 -18.82 -14.01
C LEU A 45 -3.96 -18.07 -13.96
N THR A 46 -2.94 -18.50 -14.72
CA THR A 46 -1.68 -17.76 -14.88
C THR A 46 -1.91 -16.39 -15.51
N ALA A 47 -2.66 -16.34 -16.61
CA ALA A 47 -2.98 -15.08 -17.28
C ALA A 47 -3.77 -14.14 -16.36
N TRP A 48 -4.73 -14.69 -15.61
CA TRP A 48 -5.49 -13.95 -14.60
C TRP A 48 -4.58 -13.36 -13.51
N ALA A 49 -3.74 -14.18 -12.88
CA ALA A 49 -2.84 -13.73 -11.81
C ALA A 49 -1.87 -12.66 -12.30
N SER A 50 -1.31 -12.83 -13.51
CA SER A 50 -0.43 -11.85 -14.15
C SER A 50 -1.13 -10.51 -14.41
N TRP A 51 -2.39 -10.54 -14.87
CA TRP A 51 -3.18 -9.34 -15.08
C TRP A 51 -3.52 -8.62 -13.77
N ILE A 52 -3.96 -9.33 -12.74
CA ILE A 52 -4.26 -8.71 -11.44
C ILE A 52 -3.00 -8.14 -10.78
N SER A 53 -1.86 -8.82 -10.92
CA SER A 53 -0.55 -8.29 -10.48
C SER A 53 -0.24 -6.94 -11.12
N SER A 54 -0.44 -6.80 -12.44
CA SER A 54 -0.14 -5.54 -13.13
C SER A 54 -1.10 -4.41 -12.75
N LEU A 55 -2.35 -4.72 -12.42
CA LEU A 55 -3.30 -3.73 -11.88
C LEU A 55 -2.84 -3.20 -10.51
N HIS A 56 -2.44 -4.09 -9.60
CA HIS A 56 -1.82 -3.66 -8.34
C HIS A 56 -0.56 -2.81 -8.58
N GLY A 57 0.30 -3.20 -9.52
CA GLY A 57 1.48 -2.42 -9.90
C GLY A 57 1.14 -1.03 -10.43
N GLY A 58 0.04 -0.89 -11.18
CA GLY A 58 -0.46 0.40 -11.66
C GLY A 58 -0.94 1.32 -10.53
N ASN A 59 -1.71 0.77 -9.58
CA ASN A 59 -2.18 1.52 -8.41
C ASN A 59 -0.99 1.92 -7.52
N GLN A 60 -0.06 0.99 -7.27
CA GLN A 60 1.19 1.23 -6.55
C GLN A 60 1.99 2.38 -7.17
N ALA A 61 2.25 2.35 -8.47
CA ALA A 61 3.01 3.39 -9.15
C ALA A 61 2.32 4.76 -9.06
N THR A 62 0.98 4.78 -9.19
CA THR A 62 0.17 6.00 -9.07
C THR A 62 0.27 6.58 -7.66
N ASN A 63 0.06 5.75 -6.64
CA ASN A 63 0.09 6.16 -5.24
C ASN A 63 1.49 6.61 -4.80
N TYR A 64 2.55 5.93 -5.22
CA TYR A 64 3.93 6.38 -4.97
C TYR A 64 4.24 7.71 -5.65
N THR A 65 3.77 7.92 -6.88
CA THR A 65 3.97 9.21 -7.57
C THR A 65 3.24 10.34 -6.86
N LYS A 66 1.97 10.14 -6.49
CA LYS A 66 1.19 11.14 -5.74
C LYS A 66 1.80 11.42 -4.37
N SER A 67 2.18 10.38 -3.63
CA SER A 67 2.87 10.50 -2.34
C SER A 67 4.13 11.35 -2.48
N ASN A 68 5.01 11.05 -3.44
CA ASN A 68 6.24 11.80 -3.63
C ASN A 68 5.99 13.27 -3.98
N ASN A 69 5.00 13.55 -4.83
CA ASN A 69 4.63 14.93 -5.18
C ASN A 69 4.11 15.70 -3.95
N LEU A 70 3.18 15.12 -3.19
CA LEU A 70 2.65 15.73 -1.96
C LEU A 70 3.72 15.88 -0.88
N ALA A 71 4.65 14.93 -0.77
CA ALA A 71 5.78 15.05 0.14
C ALA A 71 6.67 16.22 -0.26
N ALA A 72 6.98 16.37 -1.55
CA ALA A 72 7.78 17.50 -2.03
C ALA A 72 7.08 18.84 -1.78
N GLU A 73 5.79 18.93 -2.07
CA GLU A 73 4.97 20.12 -1.84
C GLU A 73 4.88 20.45 -0.34
N GLY A 74 4.54 19.47 0.50
CA GLY A 74 4.47 19.65 1.95
C GLY A 74 5.82 20.04 2.57
N ASN A 75 6.94 19.47 2.11
CA ASN A 75 8.27 19.91 2.55
C ASN A 75 8.59 21.34 2.09
N SER A 76 8.16 21.75 0.90
CA SER A 76 8.30 23.14 0.44
C SER A 76 7.51 24.09 1.34
N MET A 77 6.24 23.77 1.61
CA MET A 77 5.36 24.54 2.48
C MET A 77 5.89 24.60 3.92
N TYR A 78 6.44 23.50 4.44
CA TYR A 78 7.06 23.50 5.77
C TYR A 78 8.22 24.49 5.85
N ASN A 79 9.08 24.52 4.83
CA ASN A 79 10.19 25.46 4.78
C ASN A 79 9.73 26.90 4.59
N GLU A 80 8.63 27.13 3.87
CA GLU A 80 7.97 28.44 3.77
C GLU A 80 7.40 28.88 5.12
N GLY A 81 6.69 27.99 5.83
CA GLY A 81 6.21 28.20 7.19
C GLY A 81 7.33 28.58 8.16
N LEU A 82 8.47 27.88 8.10
CA LEU A 82 9.65 28.22 8.89
C LEU A 82 10.21 29.61 8.54
N GLN A 83 10.27 29.98 7.26
CA GLN A 83 10.73 31.31 6.85
C GLN A 83 9.77 32.40 7.34
N ASN A 84 8.46 32.18 7.24
CA ASN A 84 7.42 33.08 7.73
C ASN A 84 7.50 33.25 9.25
N TYR A 85 7.64 32.15 10.00
CA TYR A 85 7.82 32.17 11.45
C TYR A 85 9.06 32.99 11.87
N LEU A 86 10.21 32.75 11.22
CA LEU A 86 11.43 33.51 11.50
C LEU A 86 11.29 34.99 11.11
N SER A 87 10.61 35.28 9.99
CA SER A 87 10.30 36.64 9.57
C SER A 87 9.47 37.36 10.62
N ASP A 88 8.41 36.73 11.12
CA ASP A 88 7.54 37.32 12.13
C ASP A 88 8.24 37.54 13.47
N ILE A 89 9.17 36.66 13.88
CA ILE A 89 10.01 36.91 15.06
C ILE A 89 10.82 38.20 14.87
N MET A 90 11.40 38.42 13.69
CA MET A 90 12.17 39.65 13.41
C MET A 90 11.28 40.89 13.39
N VAL A 91 10.08 40.79 12.80
CA VAL A 91 9.08 41.86 12.79
C VAL A 91 8.65 42.19 14.22
N TRP A 92 8.35 41.20 15.03
CA TRP A 92 7.97 41.42 16.43
C TRP A 92 9.08 42.04 17.28
N ASN A 93 10.32 41.59 17.11
CA ASN A 93 11.46 42.19 17.81
C ASN A 93 11.62 43.67 17.44
N THR A 94 11.55 44.00 16.14
CA THR A 94 11.66 45.39 15.68
C THR A 94 10.48 46.25 16.16
N TYR A 95 9.27 45.69 16.15
CA TYR A 95 8.08 46.35 16.71
C TYR A 95 8.28 46.64 18.21
N SER A 96 8.76 45.67 18.97
CA SER A 96 9.02 45.80 20.41
C SER A 96 10.09 46.87 20.70
N GLU A 97 11.13 46.95 19.88
CA GLU A 97 12.14 48.02 19.96
C GLU A 97 11.51 49.41 19.73
N TYR A 98 10.64 49.57 18.73
CA TYR A 98 9.94 50.85 18.52
C TYR A 98 9.02 51.22 19.68
N VAL A 99 8.30 50.26 20.25
CA VAL A 99 7.45 50.50 21.44
C VAL A 99 8.30 50.95 22.63
N PHE A 100 9.45 50.32 22.85
CA PHE A 100 10.39 50.70 23.91
C PHE A 100 10.99 52.10 23.69
N ASP A 101 11.41 52.42 22.46
CA ASP A 101 11.91 53.75 22.10
C ASP A 101 10.84 54.84 22.31
N LEU A 102 9.58 54.54 21.99
CA LEU A 102 8.46 55.45 22.25
C LEU A 102 8.29 55.73 23.75
N GLU A 103 8.40 54.70 24.60
CA GLU A 103 8.33 54.85 26.05
C GLU A 103 9.46 55.77 26.57
N ILE A 104 10.68 55.58 26.07
CA ILE A 104 11.84 56.43 26.41
C ILE A 104 11.62 57.89 25.95
N ALA A 105 11.13 58.11 24.73
CA ALA A 105 10.87 59.44 24.20
C ALA A 105 9.81 60.18 25.04
N ASN A 106 8.74 59.47 25.40
CA ASN A 106 7.69 59.97 26.28
C ASN A 106 8.22 60.28 27.69
N SER A 107 9.05 59.43 28.28
CA SER A 107 9.63 59.68 29.61
C SER A 107 10.56 60.90 29.64
N LYS A 108 11.20 61.22 28.51
CA LYS A 108 12.05 62.41 28.34
C LYS A 108 11.27 63.68 27.98
N GLY A 109 9.98 63.58 27.65
CA GLY A 109 9.15 64.69 27.20
C GLY A 109 9.43 65.15 25.76
N SER A 110 10.06 64.31 24.93
CA SER A 110 10.41 64.62 23.53
C SER A 110 9.22 64.40 22.59
N THR A 111 8.25 65.32 22.55
CA THR A 111 7.00 65.14 21.79
C THR A 111 7.18 64.88 20.29
N ALA A 112 8.12 65.59 19.64
CA ALA A 112 8.39 65.40 18.21
C ALA A 112 9.04 64.04 17.88
N GLU A 113 9.82 63.49 18.81
CA GLU A 113 10.43 62.17 18.66
C GLU A 113 9.38 61.06 18.84
N ALA A 114 8.51 61.21 19.84
CA ALA A 114 7.40 60.30 20.07
C ALA A 114 6.45 60.22 18.85
N GLU A 115 6.05 61.35 18.27
CA GLU A 115 5.16 61.39 17.10
C GLU A 115 5.77 60.68 15.86
N LEU A 116 7.08 60.80 15.66
CA LEU A 116 7.78 60.09 14.59
C LEU A 116 7.80 58.57 14.82
N ILE A 117 7.96 58.12 16.06
CA ILE A 117 7.97 56.69 16.40
C ILE A 117 6.56 56.10 16.31
N GLU A 118 5.54 56.80 16.80
CA GLU A 118 4.12 56.40 16.63
C GLU A 118 3.77 56.19 15.15
N THR A 119 4.23 57.10 14.28
CA THR A 119 4.05 56.96 12.82
C THR A 119 4.71 55.70 12.26
N LYS A 120 5.90 55.33 12.76
CA LYS A 120 6.58 54.08 12.37
C LYS A 120 5.78 52.86 12.81
N ILE A 121 5.32 52.85 14.07
CA ILE A 121 4.56 51.73 14.65
C ILE A 121 3.26 51.50 13.89
N ALA A 122 2.52 52.56 13.58
CA ALA A 122 1.13 52.50 13.09
C ALA A 122 0.92 51.57 11.87
N ASN A 123 1.91 51.42 11.01
CA ASN A 123 1.80 50.58 9.80
C ASN A 123 2.79 49.42 9.77
N TYR A 124 3.72 49.32 10.73
CA TYR A 124 4.84 48.40 10.61
C TYR A 124 4.41 46.92 10.61
N ILE A 125 3.52 46.54 11.54
CA ILE A 125 2.97 45.18 11.60
C ILE A 125 2.14 44.87 10.36
N ASP A 126 1.30 45.81 9.91
CA ASP A 126 0.45 45.56 8.75
C ASP A 126 1.27 45.37 7.46
N GLN A 127 2.38 46.08 7.31
CA GLN A 127 3.22 46.02 6.13
C GLN A 127 4.18 44.82 6.10
N ASN A 128 4.57 44.29 7.26
CA ASN A 128 5.67 43.32 7.34
C ASN A 128 5.30 42.00 8.02
N GLY A 129 4.27 41.98 8.89
CA GLY A 129 3.83 40.77 9.57
C GLY A 129 2.97 39.89 8.65
N THR A 130 3.09 38.57 8.81
CA THR A 130 2.16 37.64 8.17
C THR A 130 0.77 37.71 8.83
N ASP A 131 -0.23 37.11 8.19
CA ASP A 131 -1.57 37.00 8.75
C ASP A 131 -1.58 36.25 10.09
N VAL A 132 -0.68 35.27 10.27
CA VAL A 132 -0.53 34.53 11.54
C VAL A 132 -0.11 35.45 12.68
N LEU A 133 0.89 36.31 12.45
CA LEU A 133 1.32 37.30 13.44
C LEU A 133 0.22 38.34 13.70
N LYS A 134 -0.42 38.86 12.66
CA LYS A 134 -1.49 39.87 12.80
C LYS A 134 -2.65 39.32 13.64
N ASP A 135 -3.05 38.08 13.41
CA ASP A 135 -4.12 37.44 14.16
C ASP A 135 -3.71 37.11 15.60
N ALA A 136 -2.46 36.72 15.82
CA ALA A 136 -1.91 36.53 17.16
C ALA A 136 -1.88 37.83 17.97
N MET A 137 -1.50 38.96 17.34
CA MET A 137 -1.52 40.27 17.97
C MET A 137 -2.94 40.71 18.37
N LYS A 138 -3.93 40.51 17.49
CA LYS A 138 -5.35 40.76 17.85
C LYS A 138 -5.82 39.87 19.00
N ALA A 139 -5.37 38.63 19.06
CA ALA A 139 -5.73 37.71 20.13
C ALA A 139 -5.12 38.15 21.48
N MET A 140 -3.87 38.62 21.45
CA MET A 140 -3.15 39.16 22.62
C MET A 140 -3.86 40.39 23.22
N GLU A 141 -4.46 41.27 22.41
CA GLU A 141 -5.26 42.41 22.90
C GLU A 141 -6.44 42.01 23.82
N ASN A 142 -6.85 40.74 23.79
CA ASN A 142 -7.97 40.23 24.59
C ASN A 142 -7.52 39.45 25.85
N ASP A 143 -6.21 39.31 26.09
CA ASP A 143 -5.67 38.61 27.26
C ASP A 143 -4.44 39.34 27.82
N ASP A 144 -4.66 40.09 28.91
CA ASP A 144 -3.62 40.87 29.60
C ASP A 144 -2.48 40.02 30.19
N ASN A 145 -2.57 38.68 30.18
CA ASN A 145 -1.51 37.79 30.67
C ASN A 145 -0.53 37.35 29.57
N ILE A 146 -0.72 37.81 28.33
CA ILE A 146 0.09 37.42 27.18
C ILE A 146 0.97 38.62 26.78
N ASP A 147 2.28 38.48 27.00
CA ASP A 147 3.25 39.55 26.73
C ASP A 147 3.83 39.49 25.30
N SER A 148 3.55 38.43 24.56
CA SER A 148 4.06 38.19 23.20
C SER A 148 3.01 37.47 22.35
N PRO A 149 2.84 37.84 21.06
CA PRO A 149 1.97 37.10 20.14
C PRO A 149 2.44 35.64 19.95
N PHE A 150 3.71 35.33 20.25
CA PHE A 150 4.24 33.97 20.20
C PHE A 150 3.89 33.12 21.43
N ASP A 151 3.39 33.72 22.50
CA ASP A 151 2.88 33.00 23.67
C ASP A 151 1.42 32.56 23.48
N ILE A 152 0.77 32.99 22.39
CA ILE A 152 -0.56 32.53 22.00
C ILE A 152 -0.53 31.02 21.78
N PRO A 153 -1.41 30.25 22.43
CA PRO A 153 -1.46 28.79 22.26
C PRO A 153 -1.57 28.37 20.79
N ASN A 154 -0.75 27.39 20.40
CA ASN A 154 -0.69 26.79 19.07
C ASN A 154 -0.37 27.79 17.92
N MET A 155 0.20 28.95 18.23
CA MET A 155 0.58 29.93 17.20
C MET A 155 1.62 29.38 16.22
N THR A 156 2.61 28.64 16.73
CA THR A 156 3.64 28.00 15.91
C THR A 156 3.05 26.97 14.95
N ASP A 157 2.03 26.21 15.37
CA ASP A 157 1.42 25.16 14.55
C ASP A 157 0.73 25.74 13.31
N LYS A 158 0.17 26.95 13.40
CA LYS A 158 -0.48 27.64 12.28
C LYS A 158 0.45 27.89 11.09
N TYR A 159 1.77 27.98 11.31
CA TYR A 159 2.74 28.12 10.22
C TYR A 159 2.95 26.82 9.43
N TYR A 160 2.57 25.67 10.00
CA TYR A 160 2.88 24.35 9.47
C TYR A 160 1.63 23.53 9.13
N GLU A 161 0.43 23.95 9.54
CA GLU A 161 -0.82 23.22 9.37
C GLU A 161 -1.01 22.68 7.94
N GLU A 162 -0.97 23.55 6.93
CA GLU A 162 -1.11 23.14 5.52
C GLU A 162 -0.02 22.14 5.08
N ALA A 163 1.22 22.34 5.55
CA ALA A 163 2.33 21.46 5.24
C ALA A 163 2.14 20.06 5.86
N GLU A 164 1.72 20.03 7.13
CA GLU A 164 1.46 18.79 7.87
C GLU A 164 0.29 18.02 7.27
N GLU A 165 -0.78 18.70 6.83
CA GLU A 165 -1.90 18.07 6.12
C GLU A 165 -1.43 17.37 4.84
N LYS A 166 -0.61 18.05 4.01
CA LYS A 166 -0.04 17.48 2.78
C LYS A 166 0.88 16.29 3.06
N LEU A 167 1.71 16.41 4.10
CA LEU A 167 2.61 15.34 4.51
C LEU A 167 1.85 14.13 5.05
N ALA A 168 0.75 14.35 5.78
CA ALA A 168 -0.14 13.28 6.24
C ALA A 168 -0.81 12.56 5.07
N GLU A 169 -1.39 13.30 4.11
CA GLU A 169 -1.99 12.75 2.89
C GLU A 169 -0.95 11.92 2.10
N SER A 170 0.28 12.45 1.97
CA SER A 170 1.39 11.74 1.33
C SER A 170 1.68 10.38 1.99
N GLN A 171 1.71 10.33 3.32
CA GLN A 171 1.97 9.10 4.06
C GLN A 171 0.84 8.07 3.92
N GLU A 172 -0.40 8.51 3.85
CA GLU A 172 -1.55 7.63 3.62
C GLU A 172 -1.47 6.96 2.25
N LEU A 173 -1.19 7.75 1.20
CA LEU A 173 -1.00 7.23 -0.15
C LEU A 173 0.21 6.29 -0.24
N LEU A 174 1.29 6.58 0.47
CA LEU A 174 2.45 5.69 0.52
C LEU A 174 2.07 4.32 1.10
N LYS A 175 1.31 4.30 2.20
CA LYS A 175 0.83 3.07 2.84
C LYS A 175 -0.09 2.28 1.90
N GLU A 176 -0.98 2.96 1.18
CA GLU A 176 -1.83 2.31 0.19
C GLU A 176 -1.00 1.71 -0.95
N GLY A 177 -0.05 2.47 -1.50
CA GLY A 177 0.86 1.98 -2.54
C GLY A 177 1.70 0.77 -2.09
N GLN A 178 2.13 0.74 -0.83
CA GLN A 178 2.86 -0.41 -0.25
C GLN A 178 1.98 -1.66 -0.14
N LYS A 179 0.71 -1.48 0.23
CA LYS A 179 -0.27 -2.57 0.27
C LYS A 179 -0.51 -3.14 -1.13
N ASP A 180 -0.67 -2.29 -2.13
CA ASP A 180 -0.80 -2.71 -3.52
C ASP A 180 0.48 -3.42 -4.02
N ASN A 181 1.67 -2.90 -3.69
CA ASN A 181 2.93 -3.58 -4.01
C ASN A 181 2.95 -5.01 -3.47
N SER A 182 2.65 -5.17 -2.18
CA SER A 182 2.68 -6.48 -1.51
C SER A 182 1.67 -7.47 -2.10
N ASN A 183 0.48 -6.99 -2.48
CA ASN A 183 -0.53 -7.83 -3.11
C ASN A 183 -0.13 -8.20 -4.55
N GLY A 184 0.38 -7.24 -5.33
CA GLY A 184 0.90 -7.47 -6.68
C GLY A 184 2.04 -8.49 -6.70
N ASP A 185 2.99 -8.37 -5.79
CA ASP A 185 4.09 -9.33 -5.61
C ASP A 185 3.58 -10.74 -5.28
N SER A 186 2.52 -10.84 -4.47
CA SER A 186 1.88 -12.12 -4.15
C SER A 186 1.22 -12.75 -5.38
N TYR A 187 0.59 -11.97 -6.26
CA TYR A 187 0.06 -12.45 -7.54
C TYR A 187 1.17 -12.82 -8.54
N ASN A 188 2.30 -12.10 -8.54
CA ASN A 188 3.48 -12.50 -9.31
C ASN A 188 3.98 -13.88 -8.87
N LEU A 189 4.07 -14.13 -7.56
CA LEU A 189 4.43 -15.45 -7.02
C LEU A 189 3.45 -16.53 -7.48
N VAL A 190 2.15 -16.26 -7.43
CA VAL A 190 1.10 -17.18 -7.94
C VAL A 190 1.36 -17.55 -9.40
N SER A 191 1.64 -16.56 -10.27
CA SER A 191 1.94 -16.80 -11.69
C SER A 191 3.18 -17.65 -11.90
N VAL A 192 4.24 -17.43 -11.09
CA VAL A 192 5.46 -18.26 -11.11
C VAL A 192 5.14 -19.70 -10.73
N ILE A 193 4.36 -19.93 -9.67
CA ILE A 193 3.99 -21.28 -9.24
C ILE A 193 3.12 -21.97 -10.29
N TYR A 194 2.15 -21.26 -10.90
CA TYR A 194 1.38 -21.85 -12.00
C TYR A 194 2.25 -22.20 -13.20
N SER A 195 3.32 -21.46 -13.47
CA SER A 195 4.28 -21.81 -14.53
C SER A 195 5.01 -23.13 -14.23
N LEU A 196 5.34 -23.39 -12.96
CA LEU A 196 5.87 -24.68 -12.50
C LEU A 196 4.83 -25.81 -12.63
N VAL A 197 3.57 -25.53 -12.31
CA VAL A 197 2.46 -26.49 -12.49
C VAL A 197 2.27 -26.82 -13.98
N LEU A 198 2.25 -25.83 -14.86
CA LEU A 198 2.18 -26.02 -16.31
C LEU A 198 3.33 -26.89 -16.83
N PHE A 199 4.55 -26.62 -16.35
CA PHE A 199 5.71 -27.44 -16.68
C PHE A 199 5.53 -28.89 -16.22
N MET A 200 5.09 -29.12 -14.98
CA MET A 200 4.82 -30.46 -14.46
C MET A 200 3.73 -31.19 -15.26
N LEU A 201 2.66 -30.50 -15.64
CA LEU A 201 1.61 -31.07 -16.49
C LEU A 201 2.15 -31.41 -17.89
N GLY A 202 2.99 -30.56 -18.47
CA GLY A 202 3.63 -30.79 -19.77
C GLY A 202 4.52 -32.02 -19.80
N ILE A 203 5.28 -32.29 -18.73
CA ILE A 203 6.16 -33.47 -18.66
C ILE A 203 5.42 -34.78 -18.39
N VAL A 204 4.13 -34.76 -17.98
CA VAL A 204 3.33 -36.00 -17.78
C VAL A 204 3.34 -36.88 -19.02
N GLY A 205 3.30 -36.29 -20.23
CA GLY A 205 3.32 -37.02 -21.50
C GLY A 205 4.66 -37.72 -21.82
N VAL A 206 5.75 -37.34 -21.15
CA VAL A 206 7.09 -37.89 -21.37
C VAL A 206 7.25 -39.26 -20.69
N PHE A 207 6.52 -39.51 -19.61
CA PHE A 207 6.63 -40.75 -18.84
C PHE A 207 5.90 -41.91 -19.51
N LYS A 208 6.63 -43.00 -19.80
CA LYS A 208 6.07 -44.21 -20.43
C LYS A 208 5.24 -45.09 -19.47
N ARG A 209 5.51 -45.01 -18.16
CA ARG A 209 4.84 -45.83 -17.14
C ARG A 209 3.67 -45.08 -16.52
N LEU A 210 2.47 -45.65 -16.60
CA LEU A 210 1.24 -45.12 -16.00
C LEU A 210 1.38 -44.64 -14.53
N PRO A 211 2.03 -45.40 -13.61
CA PRO A 211 2.21 -44.94 -12.24
C PRO A 211 2.99 -43.63 -12.13
N ASN A 212 4.02 -43.43 -12.96
CA ASN A 212 4.83 -42.23 -12.96
C ASN A 212 4.03 -41.04 -13.50
N ARG A 213 3.24 -41.26 -14.57
CA ARG A 213 2.30 -40.26 -15.12
C ARG A 213 1.32 -39.80 -14.04
N ALA A 214 0.70 -40.77 -13.34
CA ALA A 214 -0.26 -40.50 -12.28
C ALA A 214 0.36 -39.77 -11.09
N ALA A 215 1.60 -40.12 -10.70
CA ALA A 215 2.31 -39.45 -9.61
C ALA A 215 2.59 -37.97 -9.92
N VAL A 216 3.15 -37.68 -11.10
CA VAL A 216 3.44 -36.29 -11.51
C VAL A 216 2.16 -35.48 -11.69
N LEU A 217 1.13 -36.07 -12.31
CA LEU A 217 -0.20 -35.44 -12.41
C LEU A 217 -0.77 -35.12 -11.02
N GLY A 218 -0.68 -36.05 -10.07
CA GLY A 218 -1.14 -35.83 -8.69
C GLY A 218 -0.44 -34.65 -8.02
N ILE A 219 0.89 -34.57 -8.14
CA ILE A 219 1.69 -33.45 -7.59
C ILE A 219 1.28 -32.12 -8.25
N ALA A 220 1.11 -32.12 -9.58
CA ALA A 220 0.69 -30.93 -10.30
C ALA A 220 -0.70 -30.44 -9.89
N VAL A 221 -1.66 -31.36 -9.71
CA VAL A 221 -3.02 -31.03 -9.25
C VAL A 221 -3.01 -30.49 -7.81
N VAL A 222 -2.22 -31.08 -6.92
CA VAL A 222 -2.07 -30.56 -5.54
C VAL A 222 -1.47 -29.15 -5.56
N GLY A 223 -0.43 -28.93 -6.37
CA GLY A 223 0.16 -27.61 -6.56
C GLY A 223 -0.85 -26.60 -7.09
N LEU A 224 -1.60 -26.95 -8.13
CA LEU A 224 -2.66 -26.12 -8.71
C LEU A 224 -3.69 -25.71 -7.65
N ILE A 225 -4.20 -26.66 -6.87
CA ILE A 225 -5.22 -26.41 -5.85
C ILE A 225 -4.64 -25.52 -4.75
N ALA A 226 -3.46 -25.84 -4.22
CA ALA A 226 -2.83 -25.05 -3.15
C ALA A 226 -2.57 -23.60 -3.59
N THR A 227 -2.05 -23.41 -4.80
CA THR A 227 -1.81 -22.07 -5.37
C THR A 227 -3.12 -21.32 -5.62
N THR A 228 -4.16 -22.01 -6.09
CA THR A 228 -5.48 -21.38 -6.31
C THR A 228 -6.11 -20.93 -4.99
N VAL A 229 -6.04 -21.78 -3.95
CA VAL A 229 -6.51 -21.43 -2.61
C VAL A 229 -5.76 -20.20 -2.09
N TYR A 230 -4.42 -20.19 -2.20
CA TYR A 230 -3.62 -19.02 -1.81
C TYR A 230 -4.02 -17.76 -2.61
N MET A 231 -4.17 -17.87 -3.93
CA MET A 231 -4.56 -16.75 -4.80
C MET A 231 -5.89 -16.12 -4.39
N ILE A 232 -6.87 -16.91 -3.95
CA ILE A 232 -8.18 -16.43 -3.51
C ILE A 232 -8.10 -15.66 -2.17
N THR A 233 -7.05 -15.88 -1.38
CA THR A 233 -6.84 -15.13 -0.12
C THR A 233 -6.22 -13.75 -0.31
N ILE A 234 -5.65 -13.47 -1.49
CA ILE A 234 -5.02 -12.19 -1.79
C ILE A 234 -6.13 -11.18 -2.13
N PRO A 235 -6.13 -9.97 -1.52
CA PRO A 235 -7.09 -8.93 -1.85
C PRO A 235 -6.99 -8.49 -3.31
N MET A 236 -8.13 -8.16 -3.92
CA MET A 236 -8.17 -7.55 -5.26
C MET A 236 -7.71 -6.08 -5.22
N PRO A 237 -7.28 -5.51 -6.37
CA PRO A 237 -6.88 -4.10 -6.47
C PRO A 237 -7.96 -3.13 -5.98
N THR A 238 -7.55 -2.03 -5.35
CA THR A 238 -8.46 -0.95 -4.96
C THR A 238 -9.21 -0.39 -6.17
N GLY A 239 -10.52 -0.18 -6.01
CA GLY A 239 -11.39 0.29 -7.09
C GLY A 239 -11.68 -0.75 -8.18
N PHE A 240 -11.28 -2.02 -8.00
CA PHE A 240 -11.53 -3.06 -8.99
C PHE A 240 -13.04 -3.29 -9.20
N SER A 241 -13.46 -3.09 -10.45
CA SER A 241 -14.79 -3.45 -10.94
C SER A 241 -14.66 -3.97 -12.37
N PHE A 242 -15.21 -5.15 -12.63
CA PHE A 242 -15.26 -5.70 -13.99
C PHE A 242 -15.99 -4.77 -14.98
N ALA A 243 -16.97 -4.00 -14.49
CA ALA A 243 -17.74 -3.07 -15.33
C ALA A 243 -16.91 -1.87 -15.81
N ASN A 244 -15.76 -1.58 -15.20
CA ASN A 244 -14.92 -0.46 -15.65
C ASN A 244 -14.11 -0.79 -16.92
N TYR A 245 -14.16 -2.05 -17.39
CA TYR A 245 -13.40 -2.54 -18.54
C TYR A 245 -14.26 -2.90 -19.77
N PHE A 246 -15.59 -2.72 -19.68
CA PHE A 246 -16.56 -2.97 -20.76
C PHE A 246 -17.55 -1.80 -20.86
#